data_AF-A0A250IF26-F1
#
_entry.id   AF-A0A250IF26-F1
#
_cell.length_a   1.000
_cell.length_b   1.000
_cell.length_c   1.000
_cell.angle_alpha   90.00
_cell.angle_beta   90.00
_cell.angle_gamma   90.00
#
_symmetry.space_group_name_H-M   'P 1'
#
loop_
_entity.id
_entity.type
_entity.pdbx_description
1 polymer ?
#
loop_
_entity_poly.entity_id
_entity_poly.type
_entity_poly.pdbx_seq_one_letter_code
_entity_poly.pdbx_strand_id
1 'polypeptide(L)'
;MGSWYSFRDKLSEALPNFITGETGSTSDGALRCIVYPPEAARVPTSNWIVVGCVSILAPVYFVYGVECDYADGRLQNPRASFERPPSSMDFPAQMVARTIEMAFGYSAVPRDIAETPVPLFAGLLEPPKTTLFHALFTNEPSSIP
;
A
#
# COMPACT_ATOMS: atom_id res chain seq x y z
N MET A 1 -3.60 -20.67 4.87
CA MET A 1 -3.39 -19.21 4.78
C MET A 1 -3.51 -18.63 6.19
N GLY A 2 -2.61 -17.72 6.58
CA GLY A 2 -2.73 -16.99 7.84
C GLY A 2 -3.92 -16.03 7.82
N SER A 3 -4.42 -15.61 8.99
CA SER A 3 -5.42 -14.54 9.07
C SER A 3 -4.77 -13.17 8.86
N TRP A 4 -5.57 -12.17 8.47
CA TRP A 4 -5.11 -10.77 8.37
C TRP A 4 -4.50 -10.27 9.69
N TYR A 5 -5.11 -10.60 10.82
CA TYR A 5 -4.57 -10.27 12.15
C TYR A 5 -3.19 -10.88 12.40
N SER A 6 -3.01 -12.16 12.07
CA SER A 6 -1.70 -12.83 12.24
C SER A 6 -0.62 -12.24 11.33
N PHE A 7 -1.01 -11.79 10.14
CA PHE A 7 -0.12 -11.07 9.23
C PHE A 7 0.33 -9.74 9.85
N ARG A 8 -0.61 -8.98 10.44
CA ARG A 8 -0.31 -7.69 11.09
C ARG A 8 0.65 -7.85 12.26
N ASP A 9 0.46 -8.86 13.11
CA ASP A 9 1.34 -9.12 14.23
C ASP A 9 2.77 -9.40 13.74
N LYS A 10 2.93 -10.27 12.74
CA LYS A 10 4.23 -10.56 12.11
C LYS A 10 4.86 -9.34 11.45
N LEU A 11 4.06 -8.48 10.81
CA LEU A 11 4.56 -7.27 10.16
C LEU A 11 5.10 -6.27 11.21
N SER A 12 4.39 -6.12 12.33
CA SER A 12 4.83 -5.29 13.45
C SER A 12 6.12 -5.82 14.09
N GLU A 13 6.21 -7.13 14.32
CA GLU A 13 7.43 -7.79 14.82
C GLU A 13 8.62 -7.62 13.87
N ALA A 14 8.38 -7.66 12.56
CA ALA A 14 9.39 -7.50 11.52
C ALA A 14 9.90 -6.06 11.37
N LEU A 15 9.12 -5.08 11.83
CA LEU A 15 9.39 -3.64 11.66
C LEU A 15 9.26 -2.88 12.99
N PRO A 16 10.02 -3.24 14.05
CA PRO A 16 9.83 -2.70 15.39
C PRO A 16 10.13 -1.20 15.53
N ASN A 17 10.83 -0.62 14.56
CA ASN A 17 11.19 0.80 14.52
C ASN A 17 10.26 1.63 13.62
N PHE A 18 9.19 1.02 13.09
CA PHE A 18 8.19 1.68 12.26
C PHE A 18 6.82 1.60 12.91
N ILE A 19 5.94 2.50 12.51
CA ILE A 19 4.53 2.41 12.85
C ILE A 19 3.83 1.63 11.75
N THR A 20 3.13 0.56 12.13
CA THR A 20 2.30 -0.24 11.23
C THR A 20 0.83 0.01 11.51
N GLY A 21 0.01 0.12 10.47
CA GLY A 21 -1.42 0.35 10.59
C GLY A 21 -2.23 -0.35 9.51
N GLU A 22 -3.53 -0.11 9.54
CA GLU A 22 -4.49 -0.57 8.54
C GLU A 22 -5.13 0.63 7.87
N THR A 23 -5.39 0.51 6.57
CA THR A 23 -6.20 1.47 5.82
C THR A 23 -7.08 0.69 4.86
N GLY A 24 -8.17 1.30 4.42
CA GLY A 24 -9.11 0.66 3.52
C GLY A 24 -10.49 1.26 3.62
N SER A 25 -11.14 1.42 2.47
CA SER A 25 -12.58 1.65 2.39
C SER A 25 -13.31 0.33 2.26
N THR A 26 -14.56 0.26 2.72
CA THR A 26 -15.44 -0.90 2.46
C THR A 26 -15.73 -1.10 0.97
N SER A 27 -15.41 -0.11 0.13
CA SER A 27 -15.50 -0.16 -1.32
C SER A 27 -14.22 -0.64 -2.03
N ASP A 28 -13.14 -0.92 -1.30
CA ASP A 28 -11.88 -1.39 -1.88
C ASP A 28 -11.95 -2.88 -2.25
N GLY A 29 -11.23 -3.25 -3.32
CA GLY A 29 -11.00 -4.65 -3.72
C GLY A 29 -9.88 -5.34 -2.94
N ALA A 30 -9.35 -4.71 -1.89
CA ALA A 30 -8.22 -5.21 -1.11
C ALA A 30 -8.27 -4.80 0.36
N LEU A 31 -7.62 -5.62 1.18
CA LEU A 31 -7.17 -5.22 2.52
C LEU A 31 -5.84 -4.46 2.36
N ARG A 32 -5.69 -3.32 3.05
CA ARG A 32 -4.47 -2.51 2.96
C ARG A 32 -3.81 -2.35 4.33
N CYS A 33 -2.50 -2.54 4.36
CA CYS A 33 -1.66 -2.19 5.50
C CYS A 33 -0.80 -0.99 5.15
N ILE A 34 -0.44 -0.21 6.16
CA ILE A 34 0.45 0.95 6.02
C ILE A 34 1.65 0.82 6.94
N VAL A 35 2.81 1.30 6.49
CA VAL A 35 4.05 1.37 7.26
C VAL A 35 4.68 2.72 7.04
N TYR A 36 5.03 3.40 8.13
CA TYR A 36 5.66 4.72 8.07
C TYR A 36 6.60 4.95 9.27
N PRO A 37 7.61 5.83 9.14
CA PRO A 37 8.51 6.13 10.24
C PRO A 37 7.80 6.89 11.37
N PRO A 38 8.21 6.67 12.64
CA PRO A 38 7.69 7.44 13.76
C PRO A 38 8.05 8.92 13.62
N GLU A 39 7.25 9.80 14.23
CA GLU A 39 7.36 11.26 14.09
C GLU A 39 8.77 11.79 14.39
N ALA A 40 9.43 11.25 15.42
CA ALA A 40 10.80 11.62 15.78
C ALA A 40 11.87 11.28 14.72
N ALA A 41 11.57 10.37 13.80
CA ALA A 41 12.45 9.96 12.70
C ALA A 41 12.05 10.57 11.34
N ARG A 42 10.96 11.35 11.29
CA ARG A 42 10.51 12.01 10.07
C ARG A 42 11.44 13.17 9.74
N VAL A 43 11.98 13.16 8.52
CA VAL A 43 12.77 14.26 8.00
C VAL A 43 11.83 15.20 7.25
N PRO A 44 11.90 16.54 7.45
CA PRO A 44 10.98 17.49 6.82
C PRO A 44 10.85 17.37 5.29
N THR A 45 11.87 16.82 4.63
CA THR A 45 11.98 16.72 3.17
C THR A 45 11.62 15.34 2.61
N SER A 46 11.23 14.37 3.43
CA SER A 46 10.96 13.00 2.97
C SER A 46 9.93 12.31 3.86
N ASN A 47 8.67 12.66 3.62
CA ASN A 47 7.53 12.12 4.31
C ASN A 47 6.81 11.15 3.39
N TRP A 48 6.67 9.92 3.87
CA TRP A 48 6.16 8.84 3.07
C TRP A 48 5.46 7.78 3.89
N ILE A 49 4.59 7.04 3.20
CA ILE A 49 3.92 5.84 3.71
C ILE A 49 4.06 4.72 2.69
N VAL A 50 4.56 3.56 3.12
CA VAL A 50 4.52 2.33 2.32
C VAL A 50 3.15 1.70 2.53
N VAL A 51 2.48 1.34 1.44
CA VAL A 51 1.18 0.67 1.46
C VAL A 51 1.31 -0.71 0.84
N GLY A 52 0.87 -1.73 1.55
CA GLY A 52 0.74 -3.10 1.03
C GLY A 52 -0.73 -3.46 0.86
N CYS A 53 -1.13 -3.78 -0.36
CA CYS A 53 -2.49 -4.18 -0.72
C CYS A 53 -2.56 -5.67 -1.02
N VAL A 54 -3.44 -6.38 -0.34
CA VAL A 54 -3.73 -7.80 -0.59
C VAL A 54 -5.12 -7.90 -1.23
N SER A 55 -5.19 -8.35 -2.48
CA SER A 55 -6.46 -8.44 -3.19
C SER A 55 -7.39 -9.47 -2.55
N ILE A 56 -8.67 -9.15 -2.44
CA ILE A 56 -9.71 -10.11 -2.02
C ILE A 56 -10.23 -10.93 -3.20
N LEU A 57 -9.93 -10.53 -4.44
CA LEU A 57 -10.46 -11.13 -5.67
C LEU A 57 -9.50 -12.16 -6.29
N ALA A 58 -8.20 -12.04 -6.02
CA ALA A 58 -7.17 -12.90 -6.59
C ALA A 58 -6.00 -13.08 -5.60
N PRO A 59 -5.21 -14.18 -5.70
CA PRO A 59 -4.08 -14.45 -4.82
C PRO A 59 -2.84 -13.60 -5.19
N VAL A 60 -3.04 -12.28 -5.24
CA VAL A 60 -2.03 -11.31 -5.68
C VAL A 60 -2.00 -10.11 -4.74
N TYR A 61 -0.85 -9.43 -4.72
CA TYR A 61 -0.65 -8.23 -3.92
C TYR A 61 0.09 -7.14 -4.70
N PHE A 62 0.05 -5.92 -4.19
CA PHE A 62 0.85 -4.80 -4.69
C PHE A 62 1.40 -3.98 -3.53
N VAL A 63 2.63 -3.48 -3.66
CA VAL A 63 3.26 -2.58 -2.69
C VAL A 63 3.62 -1.28 -3.39
N TYR A 64 3.23 -0.15 -2.82
CA TYR A 64 3.50 1.16 -3.37
C TYR A 64 3.80 2.20 -2.29
N GLY A 65 4.31 3.36 -2.69
CA GLY A 65 4.57 4.48 -1.80
C GLY A 65 3.50 5.55 -1.92
N VAL A 66 3.19 6.23 -0.84
CA VAL A 66 2.45 7.49 -0.83
C VAL A 66 3.37 8.56 -0.29
N GLU A 67 3.67 9.54 -1.13
CA GLU A 67 4.37 10.76 -0.72
C GLU A 67 3.36 11.69 -0.04
N CYS A 68 3.75 12.35 1.04
CA CYS A 68 2.89 13.29 1.73
C CYS A 68 3.70 14.44 2.32
N ASP A 69 3.04 15.53 2.67
CA ASP A 69 3.61 16.61 3.46
C ASP A 69 3.13 16.49 4.91
N TYR A 70 3.94 16.95 5.87
CA TYR A 70 3.46 17.18 7.24
C TYR A 70 3.56 18.66 7.55
N ALA A 71 2.42 19.29 7.84
CA ALA A 71 2.33 20.66 8.29
C ALA A 71 1.43 20.72 9.53
N ASP A 72 1.92 21.39 10.58
CA ASP A 72 1.23 21.52 11.87
C ASP A 72 0.79 20.18 12.49
N GLY A 73 1.63 19.15 12.35
CA GLY A 73 1.36 17.79 12.84
C GLY A 73 0.29 17.02 12.05
N ARG A 74 -0.19 17.57 10.93
CA ARG A 74 -1.19 16.92 10.05
C ARG A 74 -0.57 16.50 8.73
N LEU A 75 -1.02 15.34 8.24
CA LEU A 75 -0.71 14.84 6.91
C LEU A 75 -1.45 15.68 5.86
N GLN A 76 -0.73 16.12 4.84
CA GLN A 76 -1.25 16.90 3.72
C GLN A 76 -0.78 16.32 2.39
N ASN A 77 -1.53 16.63 1.32
CA ASN A 77 -1.19 16.33 -0.07
C ASN A 77 -0.73 14.88 -0.34
N PRO A 78 -1.45 13.83 0.14
CA PRO A 78 -1.04 12.47 -0.13
C PRO A 78 -1.09 12.19 -1.63
N ARG A 79 0.01 11.64 -2.16
CA ARG A 79 0.16 11.29 -3.57
C ARG A 79 0.76 9.90 -3.70
N ALA A 80 -0.06 8.96 -4.14
CA ALA A 80 0.42 7.63 -4.48
C ALA A 80 1.39 7.66 -5.66
N SER A 81 2.44 6.85 -5.54
CA SER A 81 3.44 6.61 -6.57
C SER A 81 3.68 5.12 -6.70
N PHE A 82 3.59 4.61 -7.93
CA PHE A 82 3.91 3.22 -8.28
C PHE A 82 5.35 3.08 -8.80
N GLU A 83 6.11 4.19 -8.78
CA GLU A 83 7.54 4.19 -9.09
C GLU A 83 8.32 3.41 -8.03
N ARG A 84 9.58 3.12 -8.36
CA ARG A 84 10.48 2.49 -7.40
C ARG A 84 10.57 3.36 -6.14
N PRO A 85 10.36 2.77 -4.95
CA PRO A 85 10.45 3.52 -3.71
C PRO A 85 11.85 4.15 -3.54
N PRO A 86 11.95 5.37 -2.95
CA PRO A 86 13.24 5.93 -2.56
C PRO A 86 13.93 5.03 -1.54
N SER A 87 15.24 5.20 -1.36
CA SER A 87 16.06 4.34 -0.49
C SER A 87 15.54 4.27 0.96
N SER A 88 14.91 5.33 1.45
CA SER A 88 14.28 5.37 2.78
C SER A 88 13.08 4.43 2.92
N MET A 89 12.43 4.07 1.80
CA MET A 89 11.27 3.18 1.74
C MET A 89 11.63 1.73 1.39
N ASP A 90 12.84 1.48 0.87
CA ASP A 90 13.19 0.19 0.26
C ASP A 90 13.11 -0.98 1.26
N PHE A 91 13.71 -0.83 2.43
CA PHE A 91 13.63 -1.83 3.50
C PHE A 91 12.18 -2.11 3.96
N PRO A 92 11.37 -1.12 4.37
CA PRO A 92 9.99 -1.39 4.79
C PRO A 92 9.12 -1.96 3.66
N ALA A 93 9.30 -1.51 2.41
CA ALA A 93 8.58 -2.07 1.25
C ALA A 93 8.91 -3.56 1.03
N GLN A 94 10.19 -3.93 1.11
CA GLN A 94 10.63 -5.33 1.01
C GLN A 94 10.06 -6.18 2.14
N MET A 95 10.05 -5.66 3.38
CA MET A 95 9.51 -6.39 4.52
C MET A 95 8.01 -6.59 4.42
N VAL A 96 7.25 -5.60 3.94
CA VAL A 96 5.81 -5.75 3.65
C VAL A 96 5.59 -6.86 2.64
N ALA A 97 6.26 -6.81 1.47
CA ALA A 97 6.14 -7.81 0.41
C ALA A 97 6.44 -9.22 0.93
N ARG A 98 7.60 -9.41 1.58
CA ARG A 98 8.01 -10.71 2.12
C ARG A 98 7.02 -11.24 3.16
N THR A 99 6.49 -10.36 4.01
CA THR A 99 5.54 -10.78 5.05
C THR A 99 4.20 -11.21 4.45
N ILE A 100 3.73 -10.55 3.39
CA ILE A 100 2.54 -10.95 2.62
C ILE A 100 2.76 -12.34 2.00
N GLU A 101 3.89 -12.53 1.30
CA GLU A 101 4.23 -13.81 0.65
C GLU A 101 4.28 -14.96 1.66
N MET A 102 4.95 -14.76 2.81
CA MET A 102 5.04 -15.78 3.85
C MET A 102 3.69 -16.08 4.52
N ALA A 103 2.82 -15.08 4.67
CA ALA A 103 1.53 -15.25 5.36
C ALA A 103 0.46 -15.90 4.47
N PHE A 104 0.43 -15.53 3.19
CA PHE A 104 -0.67 -15.86 2.27
C PHE A 104 -0.24 -16.72 1.08
N GLY A 105 1.04 -16.75 0.71
CA GLY A 105 1.52 -17.43 -0.50
C GLY A 105 1.14 -16.72 -1.79
N TYR A 106 0.86 -15.41 -1.74
CA TYR A 106 0.42 -14.60 -2.87
C TYR A 106 1.61 -14.10 -3.69
N SER A 107 1.36 -13.69 -4.93
CA SER A 107 2.39 -13.15 -5.83
C SER A 107 2.23 -11.64 -6.06
N ALA A 108 3.35 -10.93 -6.16
CA ALA A 108 3.33 -9.52 -6.54
C ALA A 108 2.81 -9.34 -7.96
N VAL A 109 1.93 -8.36 -8.16
CA VAL A 109 1.57 -7.90 -9.51
C VAL A 109 2.67 -6.95 -10.00
N PRO A 110 3.30 -7.21 -11.16
CA PRO A 110 4.23 -6.26 -11.76
C PRO A 110 3.56 -4.93 -12.07
N ARG A 111 4.32 -3.82 -11.98
CA ARG A 111 3.78 -2.48 -12.19
C ARG A 111 3.14 -2.29 -13.57
N ASP A 112 3.80 -2.73 -14.62
CA ASP A 112 3.31 -2.65 -16.00
C ASP A 112 1.97 -3.38 -16.19
N ILE A 113 1.80 -4.51 -15.49
CA ILE A 113 0.54 -5.24 -15.43
C ILE A 113 -0.51 -4.50 -14.61
N ALA A 114 -0.14 -3.95 -13.46
CA ALA A 114 -1.03 -3.18 -12.58
C ALA A 114 -1.56 -1.90 -13.25
N GLU A 115 -0.73 -1.22 -14.05
CA GLU A 115 -1.08 -0.01 -14.79
C GLU A 115 -1.80 -0.27 -16.13
N THR A 116 -2.01 -1.54 -16.50
CA THR A 116 -2.73 -1.89 -17.73
C THR A 116 -4.19 -1.41 -17.66
N PRO A 117 -4.68 -0.62 -18.63
CA PRO A 117 -6.08 -0.20 -18.70
C PRO A 117 -7.03 -1.40 -18.84
N VAL A 118 -8.18 -1.35 -18.18
CA VAL A 118 -9.19 -2.42 -18.22
C VAL A 118 -10.60 -1.86 -18.50
N PRO A 119 -11.47 -2.62 -19.18
CA PRO A 119 -12.84 -2.20 -19.48
C PRO A 119 -13.80 -2.44 -18.29
N LEU A 120 -13.37 -2.11 -17.08
CA LEU A 120 -14.13 -2.30 -15.84
C LEU A 120 -14.37 -0.97 -15.11
N PHE A 121 -15.42 -0.92 -14.31
CA PHE A 121 -15.65 0.17 -13.37
C PHE A 121 -14.99 -0.16 -12.03
N ALA A 122 -14.39 0.84 -11.38
CA ALA A 122 -13.83 0.72 -10.03
C ALA A 122 -14.30 1.90 -9.18
N GLY A 123 -15.39 1.69 -8.44
CA GLY A 123 -16.15 2.78 -7.82
C GLY A 123 -16.65 3.77 -8.88
N LEU A 124 -16.27 5.05 -8.78
CA LEU A 124 -16.62 6.10 -9.76
C LEU A 124 -15.62 6.19 -10.94
N LEU A 125 -14.58 5.36 -10.97
CA LEU A 125 -13.62 5.36 -12.06
C LEU A 125 -14.15 4.50 -13.21
N GLU A 126 -14.19 5.10 -14.40
CA GLU A 126 -14.72 4.49 -15.62
C GLU A 126 -13.61 4.22 -16.65
N PRO A 127 -13.77 3.21 -17.53
CA PRO A 127 -12.89 3.03 -18.69
C PRO A 127 -12.83 4.29 -19.57
N PRO A 128 -11.67 4.62 -20.18
CA PRO A 128 -10.42 3.87 -20.18
C PRO A 128 -9.47 4.22 -19.03
N LYS A 129 -9.92 5.00 -18.04
CA LYS A 129 -9.05 5.47 -16.94
C LYS A 129 -8.84 4.39 -15.88
N THR A 130 -9.75 3.42 -15.78
CA THR A 130 -9.60 2.27 -14.90
C THR A 130 -8.43 1.40 -15.34
N THR A 131 -7.61 0.99 -14.38
CA THR A 131 -6.48 0.07 -14.58
C THR A 131 -6.72 -1.20 -13.79
N LEU A 132 -5.94 -2.23 -14.05
CA LEU A 132 -6.01 -3.48 -13.31
C LEU A 132 -5.76 -3.26 -11.81
N PHE A 133 -4.87 -2.33 -11.44
CA PHE A 133 -4.66 -1.93 -10.05
C PHE A 133 -5.96 -1.47 -9.39
N HIS A 134 -6.70 -0.57 -10.05
CA HIS A 134 -7.95 -0.03 -9.52
C HIS A 134 -8.99 -1.13 -9.29
N ALA A 135 -9.08 -2.09 -10.22
CA ALA A 135 -10.03 -3.20 -10.13
C ALA A 135 -9.65 -4.23 -9.05
N LEU A 136 -8.37 -4.49 -8.85
CA LEU A 136 -7.90 -5.52 -7.91
C LEU A 136 -7.67 -5.01 -6.49
N PHE A 137 -7.43 -3.71 -6.30
CA PHE A 137 -6.96 -3.17 -5.02
C PHE A 137 -7.79 -1.99 -4.52
N THR A 138 -7.62 -0.80 -5.10
CA THR A 138 -8.33 0.41 -4.66
C THR A 138 -8.40 1.42 -5.79
N ASN A 139 -9.51 2.16 -5.87
CA ASN A 139 -9.68 3.28 -6.80
C ASN A 139 -9.17 4.62 -6.24
N GLU A 140 -8.77 4.67 -4.97
CA GLU A 140 -8.25 5.86 -4.30
C GLU A 140 -6.89 5.56 -3.63
N PRO A 141 -5.83 5.28 -4.40
CA PRO A 141 -4.54 4.84 -3.83
C PRO A 141 -3.88 5.88 -2.92
N SER A 142 -4.17 7.17 -3.12
CA SER A 142 -3.70 8.27 -2.27
C SER A 142 -4.51 8.43 -0.98
N SER A 143 -5.65 7.76 -0.84
CA SER A 143 -6.48 7.84 0.36
C SER A 143 -5.86 6.99 1.47
N ILE A 144 -5.24 7.68 2.43
CA ILE A 144 -4.57 7.12 3.61
C ILE A 144 -5.06 7.83 4.88
N PRO A 145 -5.01 7.18 6.06
CA PRO A 145 -5.55 7.72 7.32
C PRO A 145 -4.79 8.94 7.85
#